data_AF-A0A9E4LEK0-F1
#
_entry.id   AF-A0A9E4LEK0-F1
#
_cell.length_a   1.000
_cell.length_b   1.000
_cell.length_c   1.000
_cell.angle_alpha   90.00
_cell.angle_beta   90.00
_cell.angle_gamma   90.00
#
_symmetry.space_group_name_H-M   'P 1'
#
loop_
_entity.id
_entity.type
_entity.pdbx_description
1 polymer ?
#
loop_
_entity_poly.entity_id
_entity_poly.type
_entity_poly.pdbx_seq_one_letter_code
_entity_poly.pdbx_strand_id
1 'polypeptide(L)'
;RLGAALDRHRDERPLYVAAVELLLLTGCRKSEILTLQWTDYREGKPFLRDSKTGPRTVWLSSPARRVLDGLPRRGSRVFPSGVAGPSLAPQAMNHFWDRLRAEAGLDDVTLHDARHSYARW
;
A
#
# COMPACT_ATOMS: atom_id res chain seq x y z
N ARG A 1 18.33 -3.18 -0.02
CA ARG A 1 18.36 -1.80 0.54
C ARG A 1 16.96 -1.33 0.95
N LEU A 2 15.99 -1.24 0.04
CA LEU A 2 14.60 -0.88 0.40
C LEU A 2 13.91 -1.87 1.36
N GLY A 3 14.06 -3.19 1.15
CA GLY A 3 13.50 -4.20 2.06
C GLY A 3 13.97 -4.03 3.51
N ALA A 4 15.27 -3.85 3.72
CA ALA A 4 15.83 -3.59 5.04
C ALA A 4 15.35 -2.26 5.66
N ALA A 5 15.00 -1.25 4.84
CA ALA A 5 14.37 -0.03 5.33
C ALA A 5 12.92 -0.29 5.77
N LEU A 6 12.15 -1.04 4.97
CA LEU A 6 10.79 -1.45 5.33
C LEU A 6 10.77 -2.27 6.62
N ASP A 7 11.68 -3.22 6.78
CA ASP A 7 11.74 -4.07 7.97
C ASP A 7 12.01 -3.29 9.26
N ARG A 8 12.82 -2.22 9.19
CA ARG A 8 13.05 -1.31 10.34
C ARG A 8 11.80 -0.58 10.81
N HIS A 9 10.82 -0.38 9.94
CA HIS A 9 9.55 0.30 10.26
C HIS A 9 8.38 -0.66 10.43
N ARG A 10 8.59 -1.98 10.30
CA ARG A 10 7.50 -2.97 10.26
C ARG A 10 6.71 -3.03 11.56
N ASP A 11 7.38 -2.90 12.70
CA ASP A 11 6.73 -2.96 14.01
C ASP A 11 6.10 -1.61 14.42
N GLU A 12 6.79 -0.51 14.15
CA GLU A 12 6.34 0.84 14.54
C GLU A 12 5.26 1.41 13.60
N ARG A 13 5.34 1.08 12.30
CA ARG A 13 4.47 1.61 11.24
C ARG A 13 3.97 0.51 10.30
N PRO A 14 3.35 -0.57 10.80
CA PRO A 14 2.98 -1.75 10.02
C PRO A 14 2.06 -1.42 8.84
N LEU A 15 1.09 -0.52 9.03
CA LEU A 15 0.16 -0.11 7.98
C LEU A 15 0.85 0.68 6.86
N TYR A 16 1.86 1.47 7.20
CA TYR A 16 2.60 2.23 6.19
C TYR A 16 3.50 1.31 5.37
N VAL A 17 4.17 0.37 6.02
CA VAL A 17 4.99 -0.66 5.37
C VAL A 17 4.13 -1.51 4.43
N ALA A 18 3.00 -2.03 4.91
CA ALA A 18 2.08 -2.81 4.09
C ALA A 18 1.53 -2.03 2.89
N ALA A 19 1.21 -0.74 3.07
CA ALA A 19 0.75 0.09 1.96
C ALA A 19 1.84 0.28 0.88
N VAL A 20 3.09 0.49 1.27
CA VAL A 20 4.22 0.56 0.33
C VAL A 20 4.40 -0.77 -0.40
N GLU A 21 4.40 -1.90 0.33
CA GLU A 21 4.50 -3.23 -0.27
C GLU A 21 3.40 -3.48 -1.30
N LEU A 22 2.14 -3.16 -0.98
CA LEU A 22 1.04 -3.30 -1.94
C LEU A 22 1.19 -2.39 -3.16
N LEU A 23 1.66 -1.16 -3.00
CA LEU A 23 1.89 -0.27 -4.13
C LEU A 23 2.94 -0.83 -5.08
N LEU A 24 4.03 -1.37 -4.55
CA LEU A 24 5.10 -2.00 -5.33
C LEU A 24 4.66 -3.33 -5.97
N LEU A 25 3.83 -4.11 -5.28
CA LEU A 25 3.43 -5.46 -5.72
C LEU A 25 2.18 -5.48 -6.61
N THR A 26 1.47 -4.36 -6.76
CA THR A 26 0.23 -4.30 -7.55
C THR A 26 0.21 -3.21 -8.61
N GLY A 27 1.11 -2.22 -8.52
CA GLY A 27 1.09 -1.05 -9.39
C GLY A 27 -0.20 -0.22 -9.29
N CYS A 28 -1.03 -0.43 -8.26
CA CYS A 28 -2.25 0.34 -8.05
C CYS A 28 -1.94 1.81 -7.72
N ARG A 29 -2.93 2.69 -7.86
CA ARG A 29 -2.76 4.08 -7.44
C ARG A 29 -2.69 4.16 -5.93
N LYS A 30 -1.93 5.13 -5.43
CA LYS A 30 -1.87 5.41 -4.00
C LYS A 30 -3.25 5.61 -3.39
N SER A 31 -4.12 6.40 -4.03
CA SER A 31 -5.50 6.57 -3.55
C SER A 31 -6.26 5.25 -3.49
N GLU A 32 -6.19 4.43 -4.55
CA GLU A 32 -6.87 3.12 -4.64
C GLU A 32 -6.48 2.18 -3.47
N ILE A 33 -5.19 2.17 -3.08
CA ILE A 33 -4.73 1.38 -1.93
C ILE A 33 -5.18 2.00 -0.60
N LEU A 34 -4.95 3.31 -0.39
CA LEU A 34 -5.20 3.94 0.91
C LEU A 34 -6.69 4.05 1.26
N THR A 35 -7.58 4.08 0.26
CA THR A 35 -9.04 4.13 0.46
C THR A 35 -9.71 2.76 0.43
N LEU A 36 -8.94 1.67 0.30
CA LEU A 36 -9.48 0.31 0.26
C LEU A 36 -10.24 -0.03 1.55
N GLN A 37 -11.41 -0.64 1.36
CA GLN A 37 -12.25 -1.15 2.46
C GLN A 37 -12.23 -2.68 2.48
N TRP A 38 -12.43 -3.26 3.67
CA TRP A 38 -12.50 -4.71 3.83
C TRP A 38 -13.66 -5.33 3.06
N THR A 39 -14.76 -4.60 2.88
CA THR A 39 -15.93 -5.03 2.09
C THR A 39 -15.64 -5.14 0.59
N ASP A 40 -14.55 -4.53 0.14
CA ASP A 40 -14.06 -4.58 -1.24
C ASP A 40 -13.00 -5.66 -1.44
N TYR A 41 -12.45 -6.23 -0.37
CA TYR A 41 -11.50 -7.33 -0.42
C TYR A 41 -12.22 -8.66 -0.23
N ARG A 42 -12.48 -9.37 -1.32
CA ARG A 42 -13.26 -10.63 -1.34
C ARG A 42 -12.47 -11.72 -2.03
N GLU A 43 -12.50 -12.93 -1.47
CA GLU A 43 -11.85 -14.11 -2.06
C GLU A 43 -10.36 -13.90 -2.40
N GLY A 44 -9.67 -13.06 -1.63
CA GLY A 44 -8.26 -12.73 -1.86
C GLY A 44 -8.02 -11.69 -2.95
N LYS A 45 -9.05 -10.97 -3.41
CA LYS A 45 -8.97 -9.97 -4.50
C LYS A 45 -9.64 -8.65 -4.08
N PRO A 46 -8.98 -7.51 -4.24
CA PRO A 46 -9.60 -6.21 -4.02
C PRO A 46 -10.36 -5.75 -5.25
N PHE A 47 -11.57 -5.25 -5.03
CA PHE A 47 -12.41 -4.59 -6.02
C PHE A 47 -12.31 -3.06 -5.86
N LEU A 48 -11.63 -2.41 -6.80
CA LEU A 48 -11.43 -0.96 -6.77
C LEU A 48 -12.65 -0.27 -7.37
N ARG A 49 -13.53 0.29 -6.54
CA ARG A 49 -14.76 0.98 -6.98
C ARG A 49 -14.51 2.33 -7.61
N ASP A 50 -13.67 3.13 -6.95
CA ASP A 50 -13.34 4.50 -7.33
C ASP A 50 -11.93 4.52 -7.94
N SER A 51 -11.89 4.44 -9.26
CA SER A 51 -10.67 4.33 -10.03
C SER A 51 -10.75 5.26 -11.23
N LYS A 52 -9.64 5.94 -11.55
CA LYS A 52 -9.53 6.86 -12.71
C LYS A 52 -9.89 6.17 -14.03
N THR A 53 -9.82 4.85 -14.10
CA THR A 53 -10.11 4.04 -15.30
C THR A 53 -11.40 3.22 -15.15
N GLY A 54 -12.26 3.54 -14.19
CA GLY A 54 -13.48 2.78 -13.88
C GLY A 54 -13.23 1.59 -12.94
N PRO A 55 -14.32 1.00 -12.41
CA PRO A 55 -14.22 -0.04 -11.40
C PRO A 55 -13.55 -1.31 -11.94
N ARG A 56 -12.67 -1.93 -11.15
CA ARG A 56 -11.96 -3.15 -11.57
C ARG A 56 -11.55 -4.05 -10.41
N THR A 57 -11.51 -5.35 -10.65
CA THR A 57 -10.88 -6.33 -9.74
C THR A 57 -9.39 -6.38 -10.02
N VAL A 58 -8.56 -6.34 -8.97
CA VAL A 58 -7.10 -6.51 -9.08
C VAL A 58 -6.76 -7.95 -8.74
N TRP A 59 -6.05 -8.62 -9.66
CA TRP A 59 -5.49 -9.94 -9.39
C TRP A 59 -4.17 -9.77 -8.63
N LEU A 60 -4.08 -10.40 -7.47
CA LEU A 60 -2.91 -10.26 -6.60
C LEU A 60 -1.94 -11.41 -6.83
N SER A 61 -0.65 -11.06 -6.84
CA SER A 61 0.41 -12.04 -6.64
C SER A 61 0.32 -12.63 -5.22
N SER A 62 0.87 -13.83 -5.03
CA SER A 62 0.90 -14.49 -3.72
C SER A 62 1.50 -13.61 -2.61
N PRO A 63 2.60 -12.85 -2.83
CA PRO A 63 3.10 -11.90 -1.84
C PRO A 63 2.12 -10.76 -1.52
N ALA A 64 1.49 -10.14 -2.53
CA ALA A 64 0.54 -9.05 -2.29
C ALA A 64 -0.68 -9.53 -1.48
N ARG A 65 -1.15 -10.75 -1.78
CA ARG A 65 -2.24 -11.37 -1.04
C ARG A 65 -1.86 -11.59 0.43
N ARG A 66 -0.67 -12.12 0.71
CA ARG A 66 -0.21 -12.33 2.09
C ARG A 66 -0.16 -11.04 2.90
N VAL A 67 0.22 -9.91 2.28
CA VAL A 67 0.21 -8.62 2.96
C VAL A 67 -1.21 -8.27 3.43
N LEU A 68 -2.21 -8.34 2.54
CA LEU A 68 -3.60 -8.03 2.91
C LEU A 68 -4.20 -9.03 3.90
N ASP A 69 -3.96 -10.33 3.71
CA ASP A 69 -4.47 -11.39 4.57
C ASP A 69 -3.86 -11.33 5.99
N GLY A 70 -2.64 -10.79 6.14
CA GLY A 70 -1.96 -10.62 7.43
C GLY A 70 -2.34 -9.35 8.20
N LEU A 71 -3.07 -8.42 7.59
CA LEU A 71 -3.46 -7.18 8.25
C LEU A 71 -4.65 -7.38 9.20
N PRO A 72 -4.65 -6.76 10.41
CA PRO A 72 -5.77 -6.87 11.33
C PRO A 72 -6.99 -6.12 10.80
N ARG A 73 -8.16 -6.76 10.86
CA ARG A 73 -9.43 -6.18 10.42
C ARG A 73 -10.06 -5.33 11.52
N ARG A 74 -9.55 -4.11 11.70
CA ARG A 74 -10.06 -3.13 12.67
C ARG A 74 -10.89 -2.07 11.94
N GLY A 75 -12.22 -2.15 12.06
CA GLY A 75 -13.14 -1.24 11.37
C GLY A 75 -13.34 -1.58 9.89
N SER A 76 -13.85 -0.62 9.10
CA SER A 76 -14.19 -0.84 7.68
C SER A 76 -13.02 -0.64 6.72
N ARG A 77 -12.02 0.17 7.08
CA ARG A 77 -10.88 0.53 6.23
C ARG A 77 -9.70 -0.41 6.44
N VAL A 78 -8.97 -0.69 5.36
CA VAL A 78 -7.72 -1.47 5.43
C VAL A 78 -6.58 -0.63 6.00
N PHE A 79 -6.52 0.67 5.65
CA PHE A 79 -5.44 1.58 6.06
C PHE A 79 -5.98 2.81 6.81
N PRO A 80 -6.47 2.68 8.06
CA PRO A 80 -6.93 3.83 8.83
C PRO A 80 -5.75 4.56 9.51
N SER A 81 -5.91 5.87 9.78
CA SER A 81 -4.94 6.68 10.55
C SER A 81 -5.04 6.50 12.08
N GLY A 82 -5.92 5.62 12.54
CA GLY A 82 -6.17 5.25 13.95
C GLY A 82 -7.23 4.14 14.02
N VAL A 83 -7.64 3.71 15.21
CA VAL A 83 -8.54 2.53 15.37
C VAL A 83 -9.88 2.68 14.62
N ALA A 84 -10.38 3.90 14.47
CA ALA A 84 -11.57 4.24 13.67
C ALA A 84 -11.37 5.52 12.84
N GLY A 85 -10.12 5.83 12.50
CA GLY A 85 -9.76 7.06 11.81
C GLY A 85 -10.17 7.08 10.33
N PRO A 86 -10.04 8.24 9.66
CA PRO A 86 -10.05 8.29 8.21
C PRO A 86 -8.92 7.42 7.62
N SER A 87 -8.94 7.21 6.31
CA SER A 87 -7.81 6.58 5.63
C SER A 87 -6.51 7.35 5.87
N LEU A 88 -5.38 6.63 5.87
CA LEU A 88 -4.06 7.24 5.85
C LEU A 88 -3.99 8.31 4.75
N ALA A 89 -3.56 9.51 5.14
CA ALA A 89 -3.52 10.63 4.22
C ALA A 89 -2.45 10.38 3.12
N PRO A 90 -2.75 10.67 1.84
CA PRO A 90 -1.77 10.56 0.76
C PRO A 90 -0.47 11.32 1.02
N GLN A 91 -0.53 12.44 1.74
CA GLN A 91 0.63 13.25 2.10
C GLN A 91 1.47 12.61 3.20
N ALA A 92 0.84 12.01 4.21
CA ALA A 92 1.55 11.26 5.24
C ALA A 92 2.30 10.06 4.63
N MET A 93 1.70 9.42 3.62
CA MET A 93 2.36 8.35 2.87
C MET A 93 3.56 8.85 2.05
N ASN A 94 3.48 10.03 1.45
CA ASN A 94 4.63 10.65 0.78
C ASN A 94 5.79 10.90 1.75
N HIS A 95 5.51 11.49 2.91
CA HIS A 95 6.54 11.72 3.93
C HIS A 95 7.18 10.44 4.44
N PHE A 96 6.38 9.37 4.60
CA PHE A 96 6.92 8.06 4.95
C PHE A 96 7.82 7.48 3.85
N TRP A 97 7.42 7.61 2.58
CA TRP A 97 8.24 7.21 1.45
C TRP A 97 9.54 8.00 1.35
N ASP A 98 9.50 9.32 1.57
CA ASP A 98 10.69 10.18 1.56
C ASP A 98 11.72 9.76 2.61
N ARG A 99 11.24 9.35 3.79
CA ARG A 99 12.11 8.76 4.81
C ARG A 99 12.70 7.42 4.36
N LEU A 100 11.84 6.51 3.87
CA LEU A 100 12.28 5.18 3.42
C LEU A 100 13.32 5.25 2.30
N ARG A 101 13.12 6.12 1.31
CA ARG A 101 14.05 6.26 0.18
C ARG A 101 15.40 6.81 0.63
N ALA A 102 15.41 7.81 1.52
CA ALA A 102 16.64 8.36 2.09
C ALA A 102 17.41 7.28 2.88
N GLU A 103 16.71 6.51 3.71
CA GLU A 103 17.28 5.40 4.46
C GLU A 103 17.74 4.23 3.58
N ALA A 104 17.17 4.07 2.39
CA ALA A 104 17.55 3.04 1.42
C ALA A 104 18.64 3.50 0.44
N GLY A 105 19.05 4.78 0.49
CA GLY A 105 19.96 5.38 -0.50
C GLY A 105 19.39 5.39 -1.91
N LEU A 106 18.08 5.65 -2.03
CA LEU A 106 17.36 5.79 -3.29
C LEU A 106 17.08 7.28 -3.55
N ASP A 107 17.90 7.88 -4.40
CA ASP A 107 17.73 9.27 -4.82
C ASP A 107 16.69 9.38 -5.94
N ASP A 108 15.89 10.44 -5.90
CA ASP A 108 14.93 10.84 -6.95
C ASP A 108 13.87 9.83 -7.39
N VAL A 109 13.63 8.75 -6.65
CA VAL A 109 12.52 7.82 -6.92
C VAL A 109 11.28 8.22 -6.13
N THR A 110 10.24 8.65 -6.82
CA THR A 110 8.93 8.88 -6.18
C THR A 110 8.19 7.55 -5.99
N LEU A 111 7.22 7.52 -5.07
CA LEU A 111 6.33 6.37 -4.92
C LEU A 111 5.48 6.11 -6.18
N HIS A 112 5.27 7.15 -6.99
CA HIS A 112 4.63 7.01 -8.30
C HIS A 112 5.52 6.23 -9.27
N ASP A 113 6.82 6.53 -9.31
CA ASP A 113 7.77 5.85 -10.19
C ASP A 113 8.02 4.42 -9.71
N ALA A 114 8.17 4.24 -8.40
CA ALA A 114 8.40 2.94 -7.79
C ALA A 114 7.27 1.95 -8.09
N ARG A 115 6.00 2.40 -8.09
CA ARG A 115 4.87 1.50 -8.41
C ARG A 115 4.85 1.06 -9.88
N HIS A 116 5.51 1.79 -10.79
CA HIS A 116 5.61 1.40 -12.20
C HIS A 116 6.64 0.29 -12.42
N SER A 117 7.51 -0.01 -11.44
CA SER A 117 8.40 -1.17 -11.54
C SER A 117 7.63 -2.50 -11.60
N TYR A 118 6.39 -2.53 -11.10
CA TYR A 118 5.48 -3.66 -11.26
C TYR A 118 5.19 -3.97 -12.74
N ALA A 119 5.11 -2.95 -13.59
CA ALA A 119 4.78 -3.12 -15.02
C ALA A 119 5.92 -3.72 -15.86
N ARG A 120 7.05 -4.09 -15.24
CA ARG A 120 8.22 -4.69 -15.92
C ARG A 120 8.41 -6.19 -15.65
N TRP A 121 7.41 -6.88 -15.10
CA TRP A 121 7.46 -8.32 -14.81
C TRP A 121 6.47 -9.09 -15.68
#